data_AF-X1NLT3-F1
#
_entry.id   AF-X1NLT3-F1
#
_cell.length_a   1.000
_cell.length_b   1.000
_cell.length_c   1.000
_cell.angle_alpha   90.00
_cell.angle_beta   90.00
_cell.angle_gamma   90.00
#
_symmetry.space_group_name_H-M   'P 1'
#
loop_
_entity.id
_entity.type
_entity.pdbx_description
1 polymer ?
#
loop_
_entity_poly.entity_id
_entity_poly.type
_entity_poly.pdbx_seq_one_letter_code
_entity_poly.pdbx_strand_id
1 'polypeptide(L)' 'LARDFLKKRGYRILETNYRCPEGEIDIIAKHKDSLVFIEVRTKTSLEFGSPEESITLTKKGRL' A
#
# COMPACT_ATOMS: atom_id res chain seq x y z
N LEU A 1 -1.98 13.69 -2.27
CA LEU A 1 -1.51 13.56 -0.87
C LEU A 1 -0.69 12.30 -0.64
N ALA A 2 -1.29 11.09 -0.59
CA ALA A 2 -0.54 9.84 -0.33
C ALA A 2 0.59 9.59 -1.36
N ARG A 3 0.26 9.71 -2.65
CA ARG A 3 1.25 9.59 -3.74
C ARG A 3 2.41 10.58 -3.60
N ASP A 4 2.11 11.83 -3.30
CA ASP A 4 3.12 12.89 -3.24
C ASP A 4 3.99 12.75 -1.99
N PHE A 5 3.40 12.31 -0.87
CA PHE A 5 4.13 11.94 0.34
C PHE A 5 5.12 10.78 0.06
N LEU A 6 4.66 9.73 -0.61
CA LEU A 6 5.49 8.59 -0.99
C LEU A 6 6.63 9.00 -1.94
N LYS A 7 6.33 9.80 -2.96
CA LYS A 7 7.36 10.35 -3.86
C LYS A 7 8.42 11.16 -3.11
N LYS A 8 8.01 12.03 -2.18
CA LYS A 8 8.94 12.79 -1.32
C LYS A 8 9.79 11.90 -0.41
N ARG A 9 9.29 10.72 -0.06
CA ARG A 9 10.00 9.69 0.71
C ARG A 9 10.88 8.77 -0.15
N GLY A 10 11.02 9.04 -1.46
CA GLY A 10 11.88 8.28 -2.36
C GLY A 10 11.21 7.07 -3.03
N TYR A 11 9.88 6.94 -2.92
CA TYR A 11 9.16 5.88 -3.62
C TYR A 11 8.94 6.26 -5.09
N ARG A 12 9.25 5.33 -5.99
CA ARG A 12 8.85 5.40 -7.39
C ARG A 12 7.50 4.72 -7.54
N ILE A 13 6.46 5.52 -7.75
CA ILE A 13 5.12 5.01 -8.02
C ILE A 13 5.12 4.30 -9.38
N LEU A 14 4.69 3.05 -9.39
CA LEU A 14 4.56 2.24 -10.60
C LEU A 14 3.11 2.29 -11.09
N GLU A 15 2.15 2.07 -10.19
CA GLU A 15 0.74 2.01 -10.52
C GLU A 15 -0.14 2.46 -9.35
N THR A 16 -1.37 2.88 -9.64
CA THR A 16 -2.36 3.30 -8.64
C THR A 16 -3.74 2.81 -9.02
N ASN A 17 -4.57 2.43 -8.04
CA ASN A 17 -5.87 1.79 -8.23
C ASN A 17 -5.76 0.54 -9.13
N TYR A 18 -4.75 -0.28 -8.87
CA TYR A 18 -4.52 -1.51 -9.61
C TYR A 18 -5.61 -2.52 -9.25
N ARG A 19 -6.27 -3.08 -10.27
CA ARG A 19 -7.34 -4.07 -10.10
C ARG A 19 -6.93 -5.37 -10.77
N CYS A 20 -7.07 -6.46 -10.05
CA CYS A 20 -6.93 -7.81 -10.56
C CYS A 20 -8.16 -8.65 -10.20
N PRO A 21 -8.34 -9.83 -10.79
CA PRO A 21 -9.45 -10.73 -10.45
C PRO A 21 -9.52 -11.06 -8.96
N GLU A 22 -8.40 -10.97 -8.25
CA GLU A 22 -8.27 -11.32 -6.84
C GLU A 22 -8.48 -10.14 -5.88
N GLY A 23 -8.59 -8.90 -6.39
CA GLY A 23 -8.83 -7.71 -5.57
C GLY A 23 -8.28 -6.41 -6.15
N GLU A 24 -8.12 -5.42 -5.27
CA GLU A 24 -7.62 -4.10 -5.60
C GLU A 24 -6.40 -3.75 -4.71
N ILE A 25 -5.47 -2.99 -5.28
CA ILE A 25 -4.31 -2.42 -4.60
C ILE A 25 -4.27 -0.92 -4.91
N ASP A 26 -4.33 -0.09 -3.87
CA ASP A 26 -4.41 1.37 -4.05
C ASP A 26 -3.15 1.93 -4.72
N ILE A 27 -1.96 1.50 -4.31
CA ILE A 27 -0.69 1.98 -4.86
C ILE A 27 0.33 0.83 -4.92
N ILE A 28 0.97 0.67 -6.08
CA ILE A 28 2.15 -0.17 -6.28
C ILE A 28 3.34 0.75 -6.51
N ALA A 29 4.42 0.55 -5.75
CA ALA A 29 5.61 1.38 -5.83
C ALA A 29 6.90 0.57 -5.70
N LYS A 30 7.99 1.09 -6.24
CA LYS A 30 9.35 0.61 -5.98
C LYS A 30 10.03 1.52 -4.98
N HIS A 31 10.68 0.94 -3.98
CA HIS A 31 11.52 1.66 -3.04
C HIS A 31 12.79 0.85 -2.82
N LYS A 32 13.94 1.41 -3.25
CA LYS A 32 15.21 0.67 -3.36
C LYS A 32 15.01 -0.62 -4.16
N ASP A 33 15.37 -1.77 -3.59
CA ASP A 33 15.26 -3.09 -4.21
C ASP A 33 13.93 -3.80 -3.91
N SER A 34 12.99 -3.12 -3.26
CA SER A 34 11.71 -3.69 -2.87
C SER A 34 10.57 -3.21 -3.76
N LEU A 35 9.70 -4.15 -4.13
CA LEU A 35 8.35 -3.87 -4.61
C LEU A 35 7.43 -3.72 -3.40
N VAL A 36 6.70 -2.61 -3.32
CA VAL A 36 5.89 -2.23 -2.17
C VAL A 36 4.44 -2.05 -2.62
N PHE A 37 3.54 -2.78 -1.97
CA PHE A 37 2.10 -2.67 -2.14
C PHE A 37 1.54 -1.87 -0.97
N ILE A 38 0.78 -0.81 -1.26
CA ILE A 38 0.35 0.18 -0.27
C ILE A 38 -1.16 0.32 -0.36
N GLU A 39 -1.81 0.12 0.77
CA GLU A 39 -3.24 0.36 0.96
C GLU A 39 -3.44 1.73 1.63
N VAL A 40 -4.28 2.59 1.08
CA VAL A 40 -4.54 3.94 1.58
C VAL A 40 -5.88 3.94 2.32
N ARG A 41 -5.82 4.05 3.65
CA ARG A 41 -7.01 4.13 4.49
C ARG A 41 -7.20 5.55 5.02
N THR A 42 -8.39 6.11 4.81
CA THR A 42 -8.80 7.35 5.47
C THR A 42 -9.35 6.99 6.85
N LYS A 43 -8.72 7.50 7.92
CA LYS A 43 -9.22 7.33 9.30
C LYS A 43 -9.81 8.64 9.82
N THR A 44 -10.92 8.53 10.56
CA THR A 44 -11.58 9.63 11.29
C THR A 44 -11.28 9.62 12.79
N SER A 45 -10.57 8.61 13.31
CA SER A 45 -10.15 8.49 14.72
C SER A 45 -8.67 8.09 14.84
N LEU A 46 -8.02 8.52 15.92
CA LEU A 46 -6.58 8.34 16.22
C LEU A 46 -6.22 6.94 16.75
N GLU A 47 -7.18 6.02 16.86
CA GLU A 47 -6.92 4.68 17.36
C GLU A 47 -6.08 3.89 16.34
N PHE A 48 -4.83 3.61 16.73
CA PHE A 48 -3.89 2.84 15.95
C PHE A 48 -4.29 1.36 16.00
N GLY A 49 -4.47 0.76 14.82
CA GLY A 49 -4.31 -0.68 14.63
C GLY A 49 -2.92 -0.85 14.03
N SER A 50 -2.19 -1.86 14.45
CA SER A 50 -0.79 -2.07 14.09
C SER A 50 -0.67 -2.16 12.55
N PRO A 51 0.33 -1.54 11.89
CA PRO A 51 0.51 -1.65 10.43
C PRO A 51 0.59 -3.12 9.96
N GLU A 52 1.05 -3.97 10.86
CA GLU A 52 1.17 -5.42 10.74
C GLU A 52 -0.18 -6.18 10.81
N GLU A 53 -1.25 -5.59 11.36
CA GLU A 53 -2.61 -6.15 11.31
C GLU A 53 -3.35 -5.83 9.99
N SER A 54 -2.92 -4.79 9.25
CA SER A 54 -3.58 -4.37 8.01
C SER A 54 -3.14 -5.15 6.77
N ILE A 55 -2.12 -5.99 6.89
CA ILE A 55 -1.81 -7.03 5.91
C ILE A 55 -2.45 -8.31 6.43
N THR A 56 -3.76 -8.47 6.19
CA THR A 56 -4.45 -9.73 6.50
C THR A 56 -3.64 -10.87 5.88
N LEU A 57 -3.33 -11.91 6.66
CA LEU A 57 -2.51 -13.07 6.25
C LEU A 57 -2.94 -13.69 4.91
N THR A 58 -4.20 -13.48 4.51
CA THR A 58 -4.75 -13.84 3.19
C THR A 58 -4.00 -13.22 2.00
N LYS A 59 -3.41 -12.00 2.15
CA LYS A 59 -2.60 -11.35 1.11
C LYS A 59 -1.19 -11.94 1.00
N LYS A 60 -0.64 -12.54 2.06
CA LYS A 60 0.75 -13.04 2.10
C LYS A 60 0.93 -14.41 1.43
N GLY A 61 -0.14 -15.20 1.32
CA GLY A 61 -0.11 -16.50 0.63
C GLY A 61 -0.30 -16.43 -0.89
N ARG A 62 -0.36 -15.24 -1.48
CA ARG A 62 -0.76 -15.01 -2.88
C ARG A 62 0.14 -14.03 -3.64
N LEU A 63 1.26 -13.62 -3.04
CA LEU A 63 2.32 -12.81 -3.64
C LEU A 63 3.55 -13.67 -3.92
#